data_AF-A0A921QS63-F1
#
_entry.id   AF-A0A921QS63-F1
#
_cell.length_a   1.000
_cell.length_b   1.000
_cell.length_c   1.000
_cell.angle_alpha   90.00
_cell.angle_beta   90.00
_cell.angle_gamma   90.00
#
_symmetry.space_group_name_H-M   'P 1'
#
loop_
_entity.id
_entity.type
_entity.pdbx_description
1 polymer ?
#
loop_
_entity_poly.entity_id
_entity_poly.type
_entity_poly.pdbx_seq_one_letter_code
_entity_poly.pdbx_strand_id
1 'polypeptide(L)'
;MEAAASALLLLGLSASLAAFASAAAPYDPPTVPELMDRFGLPRALLPETARRYLLHADGTFELFLDDGCVVEVGGYRVGYDVELSGTVSPGTVTGLEGVRVRVLFVWVPITGVQVAGGKVTVHIGPVRKSFPAVGFKSSPQCTIGSAAPAADMHPSLL
;
A
#
# COMPACT_ATOMS: atom_id res chain seq x y z
N MET A 1 -38.91 2.18 64.95
CA MET A 1 -39.07 0.92 64.22
C MET A 1 -40.27 1.10 63.31
N GLU A 2 -40.16 1.26 62.01
CA GLU A 2 -39.21 0.66 61.07
C GLU A 2 -39.02 1.62 59.89
N ALA A 3 -37.85 2.27 59.84
CA ALA A 3 -37.44 3.19 58.78
C ALA A 3 -36.72 2.44 57.64
N ALA A 4 -37.18 1.24 57.27
CA ALA A 4 -36.39 0.31 56.45
C ALA A 4 -36.91 0.09 55.01
N ALA A 5 -38.12 0.56 54.67
CA ALA A 5 -38.76 0.15 53.41
C ALA A 5 -38.44 1.03 52.18
N SER A 6 -38.05 2.29 52.36
CA SER A 6 -37.85 3.22 51.22
C SER A 6 -36.46 3.17 50.58
N ALA A 7 -35.45 2.59 51.25
CA ALA A 7 -34.09 2.55 50.73
C ALA A 7 -33.90 1.49 49.61
N LEU A 8 -34.73 0.45 49.59
CA LEU A 8 -34.59 -0.68 48.66
C LEU A 8 -35.04 -0.37 47.23
N LEU A 9 -35.92 0.61 47.03
CA LEU A 9 -36.43 0.97 45.69
C LEU A 9 -35.46 1.84 44.87
N LEU A 10 -34.53 2.54 45.53
CA LEU A 10 -33.53 3.38 44.84
C LEU A 10 -32.29 2.58 44.38
N LEU A 11 -32.05 1.40 44.94
CA LEU A 11 -30.95 0.52 44.56
C LEU A 11 -31.21 -0.27 43.26
N GLY A 12 -32.47 -0.38 42.83
CA GLY A 12 -32.85 -1.16 41.63
C GLY A 12 -32.75 -0.41 40.30
N LEU A 13 -32.76 0.93 40.32
CA LEU A 13 -32.83 1.75 39.10
C LEU A 13 -31.46 2.20 38.55
N SER A 14 -30.35 1.80 39.19
CA SER A 14 -29.00 2.13 38.72
C SER A 14 -28.36 1.05 37.84
N ALA A 15 -28.97 -0.13 37.75
CA ALA A 15 -28.32 -1.31 37.16
C ALA A 15 -28.44 -1.45 35.63
N SER A 16 -29.11 -0.53 34.93
CA SER A 16 -29.45 -0.70 33.50
C SER A 16 -28.75 0.23 32.50
N LEU A 17 -27.77 1.03 32.92
CA LEU A 17 -26.78 1.57 31.96
C LEU A 17 -25.68 0.54 31.76
N ALA A 18 -26.03 -0.59 31.13
CA ALA A 18 -25.03 -1.41 30.46
C ALA A 18 -24.48 -0.57 29.30
N ALA A 19 -23.37 0.12 29.58
CA ALA A 19 -22.59 0.79 28.55
C ALA A 19 -22.26 -0.26 27.48
N PHE A 20 -22.79 -0.05 26.27
CA PHE A 20 -22.27 -0.71 25.08
C PHE A 20 -20.92 -0.07 24.80
N ALA A 21 -19.92 -0.42 25.63
CA ALA A 21 -18.53 -0.24 25.28
C ALA A 21 -18.29 -1.20 24.11
N SER A 22 -18.53 -0.70 22.89
CA SER A 22 -17.97 -1.32 21.70
C SER A 22 -16.46 -1.27 21.89
N ALA A 23 -15.90 -2.34 22.43
CA ALA A 23 -14.49 -2.59 22.38
C ALA A 23 -14.17 -2.71 20.90
N ALA A 24 -13.80 -1.58 20.28
CA ALA A 24 -13.11 -1.60 19.01
C ALA A 24 -11.93 -2.55 19.25
N ALA A 25 -12.00 -3.73 18.65
CA ALA A 25 -10.89 -4.67 18.67
C ALA A 25 -9.63 -3.88 18.26
N PRO A 26 -8.45 -4.19 18.83
CA PRO A 26 -7.21 -3.59 18.37
C PRO A 26 -7.18 -3.68 16.85
N TYR A 27 -7.32 -2.53 16.19
CA TYR A 27 -7.21 -2.45 14.74
C TYR A 27 -5.73 -2.59 14.46
N ASP A 28 -5.33 -3.80 14.07
CA ASP A 28 -4.01 -4.05 13.55
C ASP A 28 -4.08 -3.86 12.03
N PRO A 29 -3.59 -2.73 11.49
CA PRO A 29 -3.59 -2.50 10.06
C PRO A 29 -2.79 -3.61 9.35
N PRO A 30 -3.33 -4.28 8.31
CA PRO A 30 -2.61 -5.32 7.59
C PRO A 30 -1.26 -4.82 7.06
N THR A 31 -0.19 -5.45 7.51
CA THR A 31 1.18 -5.26 7.02
C THR A 31 1.26 -5.30 5.47
N VAL A 32 2.21 -4.56 4.86
CA VAL A 32 2.28 -4.36 3.39
C VAL A 32 2.29 -5.69 2.60
N PRO A 33 3.07 -6.73 2.99
CA PRO A 33 3.00 -8.06 2.38
C PRO A 33 1.61 -8.71 2.44
N GLU A 34 0.89 -8.61 3.56
CA GLU A 34 -0.48 -9.12 3.72
C GLU A 34 -1.44 -8.43 2.76
N LEU A 35 -1.21 -7.14 2.47
CA LEU A 35 -2.01 -6.41 1.49
C LEU A 35 -1.75 -6.88 0.06
N MET A 36 -0.49 -7.12 -0.29
CA MET A 36 -0.11 -7.68 -1.59
C MET A 36 -0.71 -9.07 -1.78
N ASP A 37 -0.66 -9.92 -0.75
CA ASP A 37 -1.25 -11.26 -0.77
C ASP A 37 -2.78 -11.18 -0.90
N ARG A 38 -3.44 -10.25 -0.19
CA ARG A 38 -4.89 -10.00 -0.31
C ARG A 38 -5.32 -9.62 -1.72
N PHE A 39 -4.54 -8.78 -2.40
CA PHE A 39 -4.84 -8.33 -3.76
C PHE A 39 -4.25 -9.22 -4.85
N GLY A 40 -3.55 -10.31 -4.51
CA GLY A 40 -2.93 -11.20 -5.48
C GLY A 40 -1.81 -10.53 -6.29
N LEU A 41 -1.17 -9.53 -5.72
CA LEU A 41 -0.07 -8.81 -6.34
C LEU A 41 1.28 -9.47 -6.00
N PRO A 42 2.22 -9.55 -6.95
CA PRO A 42 3.51 -10.15 -6.69
C PRO A 42 4.30 -9.29 -5.70
N ARG A 43 4.86 -9.89 -4.65
CA ARG A 43 5.73 -9.24 -3.66
C ARG A 43 6.89 -8.43 -4.25
N ALA A 44 7.29 -8.72 -5.50
CA ALA A 44 8.30 -7.97 -6.24
C ALA A 44 7.92 -6.53 -6.63
N LEU A 45 6.66 -6.12 -6.51
CA LEU A 45 6.24 -4.77 -6.92
C LEU A 45 6.63 -3.69 -5.92
N LEU A 46 6.71 -4.04 -4.64
CA LEU A 46 6.99 -3.09 -3.56
C LEU A 46 8.29 -3.50 -2.85
N PRO A 47 9.18 -2.55 -2.51
CA PRO A 47 10.35 -2.84 -1.70
C PRO A 47 9.93 -3.25 -0.27
N GLU A 48 10.71 -4.12 0.37
CA GLU A 48 10.48 -4.53 1.77
C GLU A 48 10.57 -3.38 2.79
N THR A 49 11.12 -2.23 2.38
CA THR A 49 11.29 -1.02 3.22
C THR A 49 10.01 -0.19 3.38
N ALA A 50 8.89 -0.64 2.84
CA ALA A 50 7.61 0.04 3.00
C ALA A 50 7.07 -0.12 4.44
N ARG A 51 7.10 0.97 5.22
CA ARG A 51 6.69 0.96 6.63
C ARG A 51 5.30 1.50 6.90
N ARG A 52 4.82 2.45 6.09
CA ARG A 52 3.53 3.10 6.29
C ARG A 52 2.71 3.04 5.01
N TYR A 53 1.44 2.70 5.14
CA TYR A 53 0.51 2.72 4.03
C TYR A 53 -0.84 3.27 4.50
N LEU A 54 -1.55 3.91 3.58
CA LEU A 54 -2.95 4.26 3.70
C LEU A 54 -3.68 3.49 2.62
N LEU A 55 -4.76 2.81 2.99
CA LEU A 55 -5.64 2.14 2.03
C LEU A 55 -7.07 2.55 2.31
N HIS A 56 -7.71 3.10 1.30
CA HIS A 56 -9.10 3.53 1.35
C HIS A 56 -10.02 2.41 0.86
N ALA A 57 -11.30 2.49 1.25
CA ALA A 57 -12.29 1.49 0.90
C ALA A 57 -12.58 1.42 -0.62
N ASP A 58 -12.28 2.49 -1.36
CA ASP A 58 -12.39 2.55 -2.82
C ASP A 58 -11.20 1.91 -3.55
N GLY A 59 -10.19 1.43 -2.80
CA GLY A 59 -8.99 0.82 -3.34
C GLY A 59 -7.87 1.81 -3.65
N THR A 60 -8.03 3.11 -3.37
CA THR A 60 -6.91 4.06 -3.46
C THR A 60 -5.93 3.82 -2.32
N PHE A 61 -4.64 3.87 -2.61
CA PHE A 61 -3.59 3.68 -1.62
C PHE A 61 -2.47 4.71 -1.75
N GLU A 62 -1.81 4.94 -0.62
CA GLU A 62 -0.56 5.67 -0.50
C GLU A 62 0.43 4.81 0.30
N LEU A 63 1.69 4.82 -0.10
CA LEU A 63 2.76 4.05 0.51
C LEU A 63 3.96 4.96 0.72
N PHE A 64 4.54 4.90 1.91
CA PHE A 64 5.70 5.71 2.28
C PHE A 64 6.89 4.81 2.61
N LEU A 65 7.95 4.96 1.83
CA LEU A 65 9.27 4.41 2.08
C LEU A 65 10.05 5.33 3.03
N ASP A 66 11.07 4.80 3.71
CA ASP A 66 11.99 5.67 4.48
C ASP A 66 12.81 6.57 3.53
N ASP A 67 13.23 6.03 2.39
CA ASP A 67 14.04 6.69 1.37
C ASP A 67 13.69 6.17 -0.03
N GLY A 68 13.87 7.01 -1.04
CA GLY A 68 13.80 6.59 -2.44
C GLY A 68 14.99 5.71 -2.81
N CYS A 69 14.79 4.77 -3.75
CA CYS A 69 15.82 3.80 -4.12
C CYS A 69 15.76 3.39 -5.60
N VAL A 70 16.88 2.91 -6.13
CA VAL A 70 16.96 2.27 -7.44
C VAL A 70 17.41 0.83 -7.25
N VAL A 71 16.68 -0.09 -7.86
CA VAL A 71 16.96 -1.53 -7.85
C VAL A 71 17.17 -2.04 -9.26
N GLU A 72 17.99 -3.07 -9.41
CA GLU A 72 18.16 -3.79 -10.67
C GLU A 72 17.40 -5.12 -10.63
N VAL A 73 16.40 -5.28 -11.50
CA VAL A 73 15.56 -6.48 -11.57
C VAL A 73 15.46 -6.93 -13.02
N GLY A 74 15.89 -8.17 -13.30
CA GLY A 74 15.78 -8.75 -14.64
C GLY A 74 16.48 -7.95 -15.74
N GLY A 75 17.55 -7.21 -15.41
CA GLY A 75 18.29 -6.34 -16.33
C GLY A 75 17.70 -4.93 -16.49
N TYR A 76 16.65 -4.58 -15.76
CA TYR A 76 16.06 -3.23 -15.74
C TYR A 76 16.39 -2.50 -14.45
N ARG A 77 16.67 -1.20 -14.55
CA ARG A 77 16.73 -0.31 -13.38
C ARG A 77 15.35 0.23 -13.09
N VAL A 78 14.82 -0.06 -11.91
CA VAL A 78 13.54 0.44 -11.41
C VAL A 78 13.83 1.38 -10.25
N GLY A 79 13.34 2.61 -10.36
CA GLY A 79 13.41 3.64 -9.33
C GLY A 79 12.08 3.72 -8.59
N TYR A 80 12.18 3.87 -7.28
CA TYR A 80 11.09 4.11 -6.36
C TYR A 80 11.31 5.45 -5.68
N ASP A 81 10.27 6.28 -5.68
CA ASP A 81 10.22 7.53 -4.93
C ASP A 81 9.83 7.24 -3.47
N VAL A 82 9.99 8.22 -2.58
CA VAL A 82 9.67 8.08 -1.14
C VAL A 82 8.19 7.83 -0.92
N GLU A 83 7.35 8.40 -1.78
CA GLU A 83 5.90 8.26 -1.76
C GLU A 83 5.44 7.58 -3.05
N LEU A 84 4.60 6.56 -2.91
CA LEU A 84 3.96 5.87 -4.02
C LEU A 84 2.45 5.92 -3.81
N SER A 85 1.70 6.06 -4.88
CA SER A 85 0.24 6.08 -4.82
C SER A 85 -0.37 5.33 -5.99
N GLY A 86 -1.64 4.97 -5.87
CA GLY A 86 -2.40 4.39 -6.98
C GLY A 86 -3.72 3.79 -6.54
N THR A 87 -4.36 3.06 -7.44
CA THR A 87 -5.60 2.33 -7.17
C THR A 87 -5.37 0.84 -7.34
N VAL A 88 -5.67 0.07 -6.29
CA VAL A 88 -5.56 -1.39 -6.27
C VAL A 88 -6.92 -2.05 -6.41
N SER A 89 -6.94 -3.13 -7.18
CA SER A 89 -8.06 -4.06 -7.34
C SER A 89 -7.50 -5.49 -7.45
N PRO A 90 -8.33 -6.53 -7.36
CA PRO A 90 -7.84 -7.90 -7.43
C PRO A 90 -6.98 -8.16 -8.69
N GLY A 91 -5.70 -8.47 -8.47
CA GLY A 91 -4.70 -8.73 -9.49
C GLY A 91 -4.24 -7.51 -10.28
N THR A 92 -4.65 -6.27 -9.95
CA THR A 92 -4.33 -5.09 -10.77
C THR A 92 -4.05 -3.85 -9.91
N VAL A 93 -3.05 -3.08 -10.33
CA VAL A 93 -2.81 -1.70 -9.88
C VAL A 93 -2.85 -0.78 -11.08
N THR A 94 -3.55 0.35 -10.95
CA THR A 94 -3.66 1.39 -11.98
C THR A 94 -3.40 2.77 -11.41
N GLY A 95 -2.95 3.71 -12.25
CA GLY A 95 -2.62 5.06 -11.81
C GLY A 95 -1.45 5.05 -10.82
N LEU A 96 -0.51 4.12 -10.99
CA LEU A 96 0.65 4.02 -10.12
C LEU A 96 1.56 5.23 -10.33
N GLU A 97 1.88 5.92 -9.25
CA GLU A 97 2.86 6.99 -9.18
C GLU A 97 4.01 6.62 -8.25
N GLY A 98 5.15 7.31 -8.40
CA GLY A 98 6.34 7.04 -7.60
C GLY A 98 7.19 5.84 -8.05
N VAL A 99 6.84 5.18 -9.16
CA VAL A 99 7.63 4.05 -9.72
C VAL A 99 8.02 4.34 -11.16
N ARG A 100 9.32 4.23 -11.46
CA ARG A 100 9.89 4.57 -12.77
C ARG A 100 10.86 3.49 -13.23
N VAL A 101 10.89 3.19 -14.52
CA VAL A 101 11.90 2.29 -15.12
C VAL A 101 12.82 3.06 -16.04
N ARG A 102 14.11 2.74 -16.00
CA ARG A 102 15.10 3.34 -16.89
C ARG A 102 15.07 2.63 -18.25
N VAL A 103 14.80 3.40 -19.30
CA VAL A 103 14.86 2.94 -20.69
C VAL A 103 15.89 3.78 -21.43
N LEU A 104 16.95 3.14 -21.93
CA LEU A 104 18.11 3.82 -22.50
C LEU A 104 18.69 4.85 -21.50
N PHE A 105 18.37 6.13 -21.68
CA PHE A 105 18.85 7.22 -20.83
C PHE A 105 17.73 7.98 -20.10
N VAL A 106 16.47 7.61 -20.31
CA VAL A 106 15.29 8.29 -19.76
C VAL A 106 14.59 7.43 -18.70
N TRP A 107 14.02 8.09 -17.70
CA TRP A 107 13.14 7.47 -16.72
C TRP A 107 11.70 7.54 -17.22
N VAL A 108 11.04 6.40 -17.33
CA VAL A 108 9.66 6.28 -17.82
C VAL A 108 8.77 5.80 -16.67
N PRO A 109 7.63 6.44 -16.41
CA PRO A 109 6.76 6.02 -15.31
C PRO A 109 6.15 4.64 -15.58
N ILE A 110 6.08 3.85 -14.52
CA ILE A 110 5.27 2.64 -14.48
C ILE A 110 3.91 3.04 -13.91
N THR A 111 2.88 3.02 -14.75
CA THR A 111 1.54 3.54 -14.41
C THR A 111 0.58 2.45 -13.94
N GLY A 112 1.01 1.18 -13.98
CA GLY A 112 0.16 0.09 -13.55
C GLY A 112 0.77 -1.28 -13.74
N VAL A 113 0.16 -2.26 -13.08
CA VAL A 113 0.54 -3.66 -13.14
C VAL A 113 -0.70 -4.53 -13.15
N GLN A 114 -0.71 -5.60 -13.93
CA GLN A 114 -1.81 -6.54 -14.00
C GLN A 114 -1.31 -7.99 -13.99
N VAL A 115 -1.86 -8.82 -13.13
CA VAL A 115 -1.57 -10.25 -13.04
C VAL A 115 -2.72 -11.03 -13.65
N ALA A 116 -2.43 -11.79 -14.71
CA ALA A 116 -3.42 -12.64 -15.38
C ALA A 116 -2.73 -13.84 -16.02
N GLY A 117 -3.31 -15.04 -15.85
CA GLY A 117 -2.86 -16.26 -16.55
C GLY A 117 -1.38 -16.59 -16.34
N GLY A 118 -0.85 -16.40 -15.12
CA GLY A 118 0.56 -16.66 -14.80
C GLY A 118 1.54 -15.64 -15.37
N LYS A 119 1.05 -14.51 -15.88
CA LYS A 119 1.87 -13.40 -16.39
C LYS A 119 1.60 -12.13 -15.60
N VAL A 120 2.65 -11.31 -15.48
CA VAL A 120 2.62 -9.96 -14.91
C VAL A 120 2.80 -8.98 -16.06
N THR A 121 1.80 -8.15 -16.32
CA THR A 121 1.81 -7.12 -17.36
C THR A 121 2.04 -5.77 -16.71
N VAL A 122 3.20 -5.16 -16.98
CA VAL A 122 3.61 -3.85 -16.49
C VAL A 122 3.27 -2.80 -17.54
N HIS A 123 2.67 -1.69 -17.12
CA HIS A 123 2.32 -0.55 -17.97
C HIS A 123 3.41 0.51 -17.79
N ILE A 124 4.16 0.79 -18.85
CA ILE A 124 5.30 1.70 -18.88
C ILE A 124 4.91 2.87 -19.79
N GLY A 125 4.37 3.93 -19.20
CA GLY A 125 3.67 4.97 -19.95
C GLY A 125 2.59 4.38 -20.86
N PRO A 126 2.61 4.65 -22.19
CA PRO A 126 1.63 4.11 -23.14
C PRO A 126 1.89 2.65 -23.54
N VAL A 127 3.01 2.05 -23.13
CA VAL A 127 3.44 0.72 -23.55
C VAL A 127 3.12 -0.33 -22.49
N ARG A 128 2.75 -1.54 -22.90
CA ARG A 128 2.53 -2.68 -22.00
C ARG A 128 3.57 -3.77 -22.26
N LYS A 129 4.13 -4.33 -21.19
CA LYS A 129 5.10 -5.44 -21.27
C LYS A 129 4.69 -6.57 -20.33
N SER A 130 4.60 -7.78 -20.87
CA SER A 130 4.22 -8.96 -20.10
C SER A 130 5.43 -9.83 -19.82
N PHE A 131 5.53 -10.27 -18.57
CA PHE A 131 6.60 -11.10 -18.05
C PHE A 131 6.00 -12.33 -17.36
N PRO A 132 6.72 -13.45 -17.28
CA PRO A 132 6.25 -14.62 -16.54
C PRO A 132 6.27 -14.32 -15.03
N ALA A 133 5.20 -14.69 -14.31
CA ALA A 133 5.06 -14.41 -12.88
C ALA A 133 6.17 -15.03 -12.01
N VAL A 134 6.85 -16.08 -12.50
CA VAL A 134 8.00 -16.69 -11.83
C VAL A 134 9.14 -15.70 -11.57
N GLY A 135 9.30 -14.67 -12.42
CA GLY A 135 10.30 -13.63 -12.26
C GLY A 135 9.99 -12.59 -11.18
N PHE A 136 8.79 -12.63 -10.59
CA PHE A 136 8.30 -11.67 -9.61
C PHE A 136 8.17 -12.28 -8.19
N LYS A 137 8.91 -13.36 -7.92
CA LYS A 137 8.82 -14.08 -6.64
C LYS A 137 9.56 -13.42 -5.49
N SER A 138 10.58 -12.60 -5.76
CA SER A 138 11.44 -11.98 -4.74
C SER A 138 11.22 -10.47 -4.72
N SER A 139 11.01 -9.91 -3.52
CA SER A 139 10.99 -8.45 -3.35
C SER A 139 12.40 -7.90 -3.59
N PRO A 140 12.56 -6.84 -4.42
CA PRO A 140 13.85 -6.23 -4.61
C PRO A 140 14.31 -5.53 -3.32
N GLN A 141 15.53 -5.83 -2.91
CA GLN A 141 16.14 -5.19 -1.74
C GLN A 141 16.63 -3.79 -2.14
N CYS A 142 16.06 -2.76 -1.53
CA CYS A 142 16.58 -1.40 -1.68
C CYS A 142 17.84 -1.25 -0.83
N THR A 143 19.01 -1.30 -1.46
CA THR A 143 20.26 -0.95 -0.80
C THR A 143 20.31 0.57 -0.62
N ILE A 144 20.34 1.01 0.65
CA ILE A 144 20.45 2.42 1.06
C ILE A 144 21.65 3.05 0.35
N GLY A 145 21.43 4.12 -0.43
CA GLY A 145 22.51 4.90 -1.05
C GLY A 145 22.38 5.24 -2.54
N SER A 146 21.33 4.82 -3.24
CA SER A 146 21.06 5.22 -4.63
C SER A 146 19.62 5.72 -4.78
N ALA A 147 19.32 6.88 -4.21
CA ALA A 147 18.08 7.59 -4.52
C ALA A 147 18.04 7.91 -6.03
N ALA A 148 16.96 7.54 -6.70
CA ALA A 148 16.68 8.12 -8.01
C ALA A 148 16.51 9.64 -7.80
N PRO A 149 17.12 10.52 -8.61
CA PRO A 149 16.74 11.92 -8.55
C PRO A 149 15.24 12.01 -8.80
N ALA A 150 14.52 12.62 -7.85
CA ALA A 150 13.15 13.07 -8.06
C ALA A 150 13.17 13.87 -9.36
N ALA A 151 12.49 13.39 -10.40
CA ALA A 151 12.32 14.22 -11.58
C ALA A 151 11.32 15.28 -11.14
N ASP A 152 11.86 16.46 -10.84
CA ASP A 152 11.19 17.74 -10.76
C ASP A 152 9.86 17.77 -11.52
N MET A 153 8.75 17.60 -10.80
CA MET A 153 7.44 18.00 -11.27
C MET A 153 7.33 19.51 -11.03
N HIS A 154 7.95 20.30 -11.91
CA HIS A 154 7.65 21.71 -12.06
C HIS A 154 6.58 21.88 -13.16
N PRO A 155 5.29 22.04 -12.85
CA PRO A 155 4.38 22.71 -13.75
C PRO A 155 4.60 24.22 -13.56
N SER A 156 5.57 24.78 -14.28
CA SER A 156 5.56 26.22 -14.51
C SER A 156 4.72 26.52 -15.75
N LEU A 157 3.65 27.29 -15.49
CA LEU A 157 2.91 28.16 -16.40
C LEU A 157 1.94 27.47 -17.38
N LEU A 158 0.64 27.58 -17.08
CA LEU A 158 -0.30 28.47 -17.79
C LEU A 158 -1.33 29.03 -16.80
#